data_AF-A0A015YC32-F1
#
_entry.id   AF-A0A015YC32-F1
#
_cell.length_a   1.000
_cell.length_b   1.000
_cell.length_c   1.000
_cell.angle_alpha   90.00
_cell.angle_beta   90.00
_cell.angle_gamma   90.00
#
_symmetry.space_group_name_H-M   'P 1'
#
loop_
_entity.id
_entity.type
_entity.pdbx_description
1 polymer ?
#
loop_
_entity_poly.entity_id
_entity_poly.type
_entity_poly.pdbx_seq_one_letter_code
_entity_poly.pdbx_strand_id
1 'polypeptide(L)' 'MSEIMKVDTVQQYNDYFGVETLHPLVSVIEGSKGKPLRFGKKLYNIYAILLKDANCGNLKYGNTTVQRNFLRHDLN' A
#
# COMPACT_ATOMS: atom_id res chain seq x y z
N MET A 1 16.61 -12.97 -12.63
CA MET A 1 15.58 -11.92 -12.66
C MET A 1 14.66 -12.11 -11.47
N SER A 2 14.44 -11.10 -10.62
CA SER A 2 13.33 -11.16 -9.65
C SER A 2 12.01 -10.93 -10.38
N GLU A 3 11.02 -11.76 -10.09
CA GLU A 3 9.68 -11.64 -10.66
C GLU A 3 9.06 -10.30 -10.22
N ILE A 4 8.50 -9.55 -11.19
CA ILE A 4 7.77 -8.32 -10.92
C ILE A 4 6.30 -8.71 -10.79
N MET A 5 5.73 -8.50 -9.60
CA MET A 5 4.31 -8.72 -9.38
C MET A 5 3.53 -7.60 -10.07
N LYS A 6 2.69 -7.95 -11.05
CA LYS A 6 1.79 -7.01 -11.72
C LYS A 6 0.41 -7.06 -11.08
N VAL A 7 -0.20 -5.89 -10.94
CA VAL A 7 -1.55 -5.72 -10.41
C VAL A 7 -2.32 -4.83 -11.39
N ASP A 8 -3.25 -5.44 -12.13
CA ASP A 8 -4.03 -4.78 -13.18
C ASP A 8 -5.46 -4.44 -12.73
N THR A 9 -5.98 -5.15 -11.73
CA THR A 9 -7.36 -4.96 -11.25
C THR A 9 -7.42 -4.80 -9.74
N VAL A 10 -8.48 -4.16 -9.26
CA VAL A 10 -8.76 -4.03 -7.82
C VAL A 10 -8.93 -5.40 -7.16
N GLN A 11 -9.55 -6.35 -7.86
CA GLN A 11 -9.72 -7.72 -7.37
C GLN A 11 -8.38 -8.42 -7.13
N GLN A 12 -7.42 -8.33 -8.08
CA GLN A 12 -6.08 -8.91 -7.88
C GLN A 12 -5.36 -8.31 -6.66
N TYR A 13 -5.54 -7.01 -6.41
CA TYR A 13 -4.98 -6.36 -5.23
C TYR A 13 -5.65 -6.83 -3.93
N ASN A 14 -6.97 -7.00 -3.94
CA ASN A 14 -7.72 -7.51 -2.80
C ASN A 14 -7.37 -8.97 -2.49
N ASP A 15 -7.28 -9.83 -3.50
CA ASP A 15 -6.87 -11.24 -3.36
C ASP A 15 -5.47 -11.36 -2.74
N TYR A 16 -4.56 -10.47 -3.14
CA TYR A 16 -3.22 -10.38 -2.59
C TYR A 16 -3.21 -10.03 -1.10
N PHE A 17 -4.05 -9.09 -0.68
CA PHE A 17 -4.26 -8.76 0.73
C PHE A 17 -5.12 -9.79 1.48
N GLY A 18 -5.78 -10.70 0.76
CA GLY A 18 -6.71 -11.68 1.34
C GLY A 18 -8.00 -11.06 1.85
N VAL A 19 -8.45 -9.97 1.21
CA VAL A 19 -9.69 -9.27 1.56
C VAL A 19 -10.75 -9.48 0.49
N GLU A 20 -12.01 -9.50 0.90
CA GLU A 20 -13.13 -9.65 -0.02
C GLU A 20 -13.31 -8.38 -0.88
N THR A 21 -13.59 -8.58 -2.17
CA THR A 21 -13.85 -7.47 -3.10
C THR A 21 -15.31 -7.04 -3.00
N LEU A 22 -15.56 -5.94 -2.30
CA LEU A 22 -16.91 -5.37 -2.17
C LEU A 22 -17.35 -4.58 -3.42
N HIS A 23 -16.42 -3.96 -4.13
CA HIS A 23 -16.72 -3.20 -5.33
C HIS A 23 -15.65 -3.42 -6.42
N PRO A 24 -16.03 -3.61 -7.70
CA PRO A 24 -15.10 -4.00 -8.75
C PRO A 24 -14.07 -2.93 -9.13
N LEU A 25 -14.38 -1.64 -8.91
CA LEU A 25 -13.54 -0.50 -9.33
C LEU A 25 -12.87 0.26 -8.18
N VAL A 26 -13.27 0.02 -6.93
CA VAL A 26 -12.71 0.71 -5.77
C VAL A 26 -12.67 -0.25 -4.58
N SER A 27 -11.63 -0.17 -3.79
CA SER A 27 -11.50 -0.96 -2.57
C SER A 27 -10.80 -0.15 -1.50
N VAL A 28 -11.21 -0.34 -0.26
CA VAL A 28 -10.57 0.24 0.92
C VAL A 28 -10.10 -0.93 1.77
N ILE A 29 -8.79 -1.02 1.98
CA ILE A 29 -8.16 -2.11 2.72
C ILE A 29 -7.62 -1.55 4.03
N GLU A 30 -8.07 -2.14 5.15
CA GLU A 30 -7.46 -1.87 6.46
C GLU A 30 -6.17 -2.68 6.59
N GLY A 31 -5.02 -2.01 6.44
CA GLY A 31 -3.71 -2.67 6.39
C GLY A 31 -3.32 -3.46 7.64
N SER A 32 -3.96 -3.22 8.78
CA SER A 32 -3.79 -3.96 10.05
C SER A 32 -4.40 -5.37 10.02
N LYS A 33 -5.45 -5.59 9.22
CA LYS A 33 -6.22 -6.84 9.14
C LYS A 33 -5.86 -7.70 7.92
N GLY A 34 -5.22 -7.09 6.93
CA GLY A 34 -4.80 -7.77 5.71
C GLY A 34 -3.53 -8.61 5.87
N LYS A 35 -3.22 -9.42 4.85
CA LYS A 35 -1.97 -10.18 4.78
C LYS A 35 -0.75 -9.23 4.72
N PRO A 36 0.37 -9.59 5.38
CA PRO A 36 1.57 -8.77 5.34
C PRO A 36 2.13 -8.65 3.92
N LEU A 37 2.53 -7.42 3.57
CA LEU A 37 3.13 -7.11 2.27
C LEU A 37 4.47 -7.83 2.12
N ARG A 38 4.59 -8.66 1.09
CA ARG A 38 5.88 -9.27 0.74
C ARG A 38 6.81 -8.25 0.11
N PHE A 39 8.09 -8.31 0.48
CA PHE A 39 9.12 -7.47 -0.12
C PHE A 39 9.34 -7.89 -1.58
N GLY A 40 9.28 -6.93 -2.51
CA GLY A 40 9.39 -7.24 -3.93
C GLY A 40 9.04 -6.06 -4.82
N LYS A 41 9.41 -6.17 -6.10
CA LYS A 41 9.03 -5.19 -7.11
C LYS A 41 7.58 -5.42 -7.51
N LYS A 42 6.77 -4.37 -7.45
CA LYS A 42 5.34 -4.40 -7.77
C LYS A 42 5.04 -3.31 -8.77
N LEU A 43 4.31 -3.66 -9.82
CA LEU A 43 3.79 -2.73 -10.82
C LEU A 43 2.28 -2.64 -10.61
N TYR A 44 1.82 -1.46 -10.19
CA TYR A 44 0.40 -1.18 -10.00
C TYR A 44 -0.12 -0.43 -11.23
N ASN A 45 -0.95 -1.08 -12.03
CA ASN A 45 -1.71 -0.46 -13.12
C ASN A 45 -3.08 0.04 -12.63
N ILE A 46 -3.21 0.20 -11.30
CA ILE A 46 -4.34 0.80 -10.60
C ILE A 46 -3.85 2.04 -9.83
N TYR A 47 -4.75 2.98 -9.57
CA TYR A 47 -4.45 4.10 -8.70
C TYR A 47 -4.63 3.70 -7.23
N ALA A 48 -3.61 3.91 -6.40
CA ALA A 48 -3.62 3.55 -4.99
C ALA A 48 -3.18 4.71 -4.10
N ILE A 49 -3.97 4.97 -3.05
CA ILE A 49 -3.63 5.92 -1.98
C ILE A 49 -3.26 5.10 -0.74
N LEU A 50 -2.01 5.25 -0.28
CA LEU A 50 -1.52 4.57 0.90
C LEU A 50 -1.45 5.55 2.08
N LEU A 51 -2.23 5.27 3.12
CA LEU A 51 -2.19 5.98 4.39
C LEU A 51 -1.37 5.15 5.39
N LYS A 52 -0.37 5.78 6.00
CA LYS A 52 0.56 5.14 6.93
C LYS A 52 0.56 5.89 8.25
N ASP A 53 0.02 5.24 9.28
CA ASP A 53 0.07 5.71 10.68
C ASP A 53 1.12 4.94 11.50
N ALA A 54 2.28 4.71 10.91
CA ALA A 54 3.38 4.02 11.57
C ALA A 54 4.69 4.73 11.28
N ASN A 55 5.51 4.93 12.32
CA ASN A 55 6.83 5.54 12.18
C ASN A 55 7.90 4.53 11.75
N CYS A 56 7.57 3.68 10.75
CA CYS A 56 8.44 2.62 10.28
C CYS A 56 9.12 3.00 8.95
N GLY A 57 10.31 3.58 9.03
CA GLY A 57 11.22 3.78 7.90
C GLY A 57 10.87 4.90 6.91
N ASN A 58 11.88 5.24 6.10
CA ASN A 58 11.80 6.26 5.07
C ASN A 58 11.17 5.69 3.80
N LEU A 59 10.13 6.36 3.29
CA LEU A 59 9.56 6.04 1.99
C LEU A 59 10.33 6.82 0.93
N LYS A 60 11.02 6.13 0.03
CA LYS A 60 11.61 6.77 -1.15
C LYS A 60 10.59 6.80 -2.27
N TYR A 61 10.33 7.99 -2.82
CA TYR A 61 9.45 8.18 -3.97
C TYR A 61 10.22 8.96 -5.04
N GLY A 62 10.42 8.34 -6.21
CA GLY A 62 11.34 8.86 -7.21
C GLY A 62 12.76 9.03 -6.64
N ASN A 63 13.37 10.19 -6.88
CA ASN A 63 14.68 10.55 -6.33
C ASN A 63 14.60 11.25 -4.97
N THR A 64 13.39 11.43 -4.43
CA THR A 64 13.17 12.12 -3.16
C THR A 64 12.94 11.10 -2.06
N THR A 65 13.67 11.25 -0.95
CA THR A 65 13.37 10.51 0.26
C THR A 65 12.29 11.28 1.01
N VAL A 66 11.08 10.73 1.04
CA VAL A 66 9.95 11.32 1.74
C VAL A 66 9.90 10.73 3.15
N GLN A 67 10.43 11.49 4.10
CA GLN A 67 10.29 11.19 5.52
C GLN A 67 9.06 11.95 6.01
N ARG A 68 7.88 11.31 5.95
CA ARG A 68 6.67 11.90 6.54
C ARG A 68 6.76 11.75 8.06
N ASN A 69 7.46 12.68 8.71
CA ASN A 69 6.98 13.19 9.99
C ASN A 69 5.69 13.95 9.67
N PHE A 70 4.59 13.22 9.49
CA PHE A 70 3.26 13.82 9.55
C PHE A 70 3.20 14.43 10.95
N LEU A 71 3.05 15.75 11.03
CA LEU A 71 2.94 16.50 12.27
C LEU A 71 1.92 15.80 13.19
N ARG A 72 2.39 14.92 14.08
CA ARG A 72 1.74 14.70 15.37
C ARG A 72 1.97 16.01 16.10
N HIS A 73 1.06 16.95 15.87
CA HIS A 73 0.66 17.83 16.96
C HIS A 73 0.07 16.88 17.99
N ASP A 74 0.89 16.49 18.96
CA ASP A 74 0.43 15.90 20.19
C ASP A 74 -0.60 16.88 20.79
N LEU A 75 -1.87 16.50 20.71
CA LEU A 75 -2.92 17.02 21.57
C LEU A 75 -3.35 15.84 22.45
N ASN A 76 -2.87 15.94 23.69
CA ASN A 76 -3.01 15.10 24.88
C ASN A 76 -1.98 13.99 25.08
#